data_AF-A0A937P2X5-F1
#
_entry.id   AF-A0A937P2X5-F1
#
_cell.length_a   1.000
_cell.length_b   1.000
_cell.length_c   1.000
_cell.angle_alpha   90.00
_cell.angle_beta   90.00
_cell.angle_gamma   90.00
#
_symmetry.space_group_name_H-M   'P 1'
#
loop_
_entity.id
_entity.type
_entity.pdbx_description
1 polymer ?
#
loop_
_entity_poly.entity_id
_entity_poly.type
_entity_poly.pdbx_seq_one_letter_code
_entity_poly.pdbx_strand_id
1 'polypeptide(L)'
;MKIKIEEGKTYLFKISGSVVSPDGQDYFILIDLNNVKHLLGKKYYSKYKFEIGQTINCRIDKINCNGKIYLEPEHPYYKQGNKYEFFFQKTKKILNSAGEKEKIALLTDVFNNKIEMPFEDQHHELKPGEKLKCKVKKIKKGIIFISVTDKDDYSGLKINERYSYKISHTKTYAGKYDYFVLIDPNGRKYKIRKKFYDKYNLEPGKTVVCRLIKDGKRKYLEPMHPVFIIGEEYDFEIIREGYRNVYPDEKKAVYILKNNYGKEILLNKEDISPAKIKQRKIKCKVSDIRKGQVYLD
;
A
#
# COMPACT_ATOMS: atom_id res chain seq x y z
N MET A 1 17.07 -5.74 -34.96
CA MET A 1 16.43 -4.73 -34.10
C MET A 1 16.43 -5.27 -32.67
N LYS A 2 17.02 -4.59 -31.68
CA LYS A 2 17.05 -5.09 -30.29
C LYS A 2 15.71 -4.79 -29.60
N ILE A 3 15.09 -5.79 -28.99
CA ILE A 3 13.85 -5.60 -28.21
C ILE A 3 14.22 -4.96 -26.88
N LYS A 4 13.56 -3.86 -26.53
CA LYS A 4 13.74 -3.20 -25.24
C LYS A 4 12.98 -3.98 -24.17
N ILE A 5 13.70 -4.47 -23.16
CA ILE A 5 13.12 -5.13 -21.99
C ILE A 5 12.73 -4.06 -20.96
N GLU A 6 11.55 -4.20 -20.36
CA GLU A 6 10.97 -3.23 -19.43
C GLU A 6 10.46 -3.93 -18.16
N GLU A 7 10.59 -3.27 -17.01
CA GLU A 7 10.03 -3.74 -15.74
C GLU A 7 8.52 -3.95 -15.83
N GLY A 8 8.01 -4.99 -15.17
CA GLY A 8 6.60 -5.35 -15.12
C GLY A 8 6.06 -6.11 -16.34
N LYS A 9 6.79 -6.12 -17.48
CA LYS A 9 6.40 -6.88 -18.68
C LYS A 9 6.88 -8.33 -18.61
N THR A 10 6.23 -9.21 -19.37
CA THR A 10 6.56 -10.64 -19.50
C THR A 10 7.18 -10.92 -20.86
N TYR A 11 8.25 -11.71 -20.88
CA TYR A 11 8.94 -12.13 -22.10
C TYR A 11 9.27 -13.63 -22.06
N LEU A 12 9.55 -14.21 -23.23
CA LEU A 12 10.00 -15.59 -23.36
C LEU A 12 11.51 -15.71 -23.11
N PHE A 13 11.90 -16.75 -22.37
CA PHE A 13 13.29 -17.10 -22.10
C PHE A 13 13.52 -18.59 -22.33
N LYS A 14 14.60 -18.95 -23.03
CA LYS A 14 15.02 -20.34 -23.20
C LYS A 14 15.97 -20.76 -22.09
N ILE A 15 15.70 -21.86 -21.41
CA ILE A 15 16.61 -22.46 -20.45
C ILE A 15 17.73 -23.15 -21.23
N SER A 16 18.93 -22.58 -21.26
CA SER A 16 20.04 -23.13 -22.05
C SER A 16 20.93 -24.08 -21.25
N GLY A 17 20.85 -24.06 -19.92
CA GLY A 17 21.68 -24.88 -19.05
C GLY A 17 21.55 -24.49 -17.58
N SER A 18 22.53 -24.90 -16.79
CA SER A 18 22.64 -24.49 -15.38
C SER A 18 24.08 -24.37 -14.93
N VAL A 19 24.28 -23.61 -13.86
CA VAL A 19 25.59 -23.37 -13.24
C VAL A 19 25.45 -23.35 -11.73
N VAL A 20 26.48 -23.84 -11.04
CA VAL A 20 26.65 -23.68 -9.59
C VAL A 20 27.61 -22.51 -9.38
N SER A 21 27.19 -21.51 -8.62
CA SER A 21 28.07 -20.38 -8.28
C SER A 21 29.10 -20.78 -7.21
N PRO A 22 30.19 -20.00 -7.03
CA PRO A 22 31.22 -20.30 -6.03
C PRO A 22 30.71 -20.41 -4.58
N ASP A 23 29.59 -19.75 -4.26
CA ASP A 23 28.90 -19.84 -2.97
C ASP A 23 27.92 -21.04 -2.88
N GLY A 24 28.01 -21.99 -3.81
CA GLY A 24 27.23 -23.23 -3.82
C GLY A 24 25.76 -23.07 -4.22
N GLN A 25 25.37 -21.94 -4.81
CA GLN A 25 23.99 -21.72 -5.24
C GLN A 25 23.78 -22.18 -6.69
N ASP A 26 22.71 -22.95 -6.91
CA ASP A 26 22.33 -23.41 -8.24
C ASP A 26 21.49 -22.38 -8.99
N TYR A 27 21.84 -22.14 -10.26
CA TYR A 27 21.11 -21.28 -11.18
C TYR A 27 20.78 -22.01 -12.48
N PHE A 28 19.60 -21.74 -13.05
CA PHE A 28 19.33 -21.93 -14.46
C PHE A 28 19.95 -20.77 -15.25
N ILE A 29 20.51 -21.07 -16.43
CA ILE A 29 20.94 -20.08 -17.41
C ILE A 29 19.79 -19.87 -18.38
N LEU A 30 19.26 -18.66 -18.43
CA LEU A 30 18.18 -18.25 -19.31
C LEU A 30 18.72 -17.39 -20.44
N ILE A 31 18.26 -17.60 -21.67
CA ILE A 31 18.59 -16.78 -22.84
C ILE A 31 17.34 -16.01 -23.24
N ASP A 32 17.45 -14.68 -23.33
CA ASP A 32 16.37 -13.81 -23.78
C ASP A 32 16.30 -13.67 -25.31
N LEU A 33 15.31 -12.90 -25.79
CA LEU A 33 15.08 -12.63 -27.22
C LEU A 33 16.24 -11.89 -27.92
N ASN A 34 17.15 -11.26 -27.16
CA ASN A 34 18.34 -10.58 -27.68
C ASN A 34 19.60 -11.44 -27.54
N ASN A 35 19.47 -12.75 -27.26
CA ASN A 35 20.55 -13.69 -26.97
C ASN A 35 21.43 -13.32 -25.76
N VAL A 36 20.90 -12.56 -24.80
CA VAL A 36 21.59 -12.23 -23.54
C VAL A 36 21.30 -13.30 -22.49
N LYS A 37 22.34 -13.69 -21.75
CA LYS A 37 22.25 -14.68 -20.67
C LYS A 37 21.85 -14.03 -19.34
N HIS A 38 20.93 -14.69 -18.64
CA HIS A 38 20.43 -14.31 -17.31
C HIS A 38 20.48 -15.51 -16.37
N LEU A 39 20.52 -15.26 -15.07
CA LEU A 39 20.55 -16.31 -14.04
C LEU A 39 19.23 -16.36 -13.26
N LEU A 40 18.64 -17.54 -13.13
CA LEU A 40 17.44 -17.79 -12.33
C LEU A 40 17.75 -18.81 -11.24
N GLY A 41 17.67 -18.42 -9.97
CA GLY A 41 18.05 -19.32 -8.85
C GLY A 41 17.12 -20.53 -8.73
N LYS A 42 17.67 -21.75 -8.87
CA LYS A 42 16.88 -23.00 -8.91
C LYS A 42 16.12 -23.28 -7.62
N LYS A 43 16.72 -22.92 -6.47
CA LYS A 43 16.16 -23.22 -5.14
C LYS A 43 14.72 -22.75 -4.93
N TYR A 44 14.30 -21.71 -5.63
CA TYR A 44 12.97 -21.13 -5.53
C TYR A 44 11.92 -21.83 -6.41
N TYR A 45 12.37 -22.56 -7.43
CA TYR A 45 11.51 -23.08 -8.49
C TYR A 45 11.69 -24.59 -8.71
N SER A 46 12.28 -25.30 -7.75
CA SER A 46 12.52 -26.76 -7.85
C SER A 46 11.25 -27.56 -8.14
N LYS A 47 10.10 -27.09 -7.63
CA LYS A 47 8.79 -27.72 -7.86
C LYS A 47 8.18 -27.45 -9.24
N TYR A 48 8.74 -26.52 -10.01
CA TYR A 48 8.20 -26.15 -11.33
C TYR A 48 8.63 -27.14 -12.43
N LYS A 49 9.56 -28.05 -12.10
CA LYS A 49 10.06 -29.09 -13.01
C LYS A 49 10.58 -28.51 -14.33
N PHE A 50 11.32 -27.42 -14.24
CA PHE A 50 11.95 -26.82 -15.41
C PHE A 50 13.03 -27.72 -16.00
N GLU A 51 13.05 -27.79 -17.33
CA GLU A 51 13.98 -28.62 -18.09
C GLU A 51 14.90 -27.77 -18.99
N ILE A 52 16.12 -28.26 -19.22
CA ILE A 52 17.03 -27.61 -20.18
C ILE A 52 16.44 -27.78 -21.59
N GLY A 53 16.44 -26.69 -22.36
CA GLY A 53 15.82 -26.61 -23.68
C GLY A 53 14.42 -26.00 -23.66
N GLN A 54 13.74 -26.00 -22.51
CA GLN A 54 12.40 -25.43 -22.36
C GLN A 54 12.41 -23.91 -22.56
N THR A 55 11.34 -23.38 -23.16
CA THR A 55 11.05 -21.94 -23.17
C THR A 55 9.98 -21.63 -22.13
N ILE A 56 10.23 -20.62 -21.30
CA ILE A 56 9.35 -20.21 -20.20
C ILE A 56 9.03 -18.72 -20.29
N ASN A 57 7.83 -18.34 -19.82
CA ASN A 57 7.46 -16.94 -19.62
C ASN A 57 8.05 -16.44 -18.30
N CYS A 58 8.77 -15.32 -18.35
CA CYS A 58 9.27 -14.64 -17.16
C CYS A 58 8.85 -13.17 -17.17
N ARG A 59 8.31 -12.71 -16.04
CA ARG A 59 8.10 -11.30 -15.76
C ARG A 59 9.41 -10.66 -15.32
N ILE A 60 9.69 -9.46 -15.82
CA ILE A 60 10.76 -8.61 -15.34
C ILE A 60 10.32 -7.99 -14.02
N ASP A 61 10.77 -8.54 -12.88
CA ASP A 61 10.36 -8.04 -11.56
C ASP A 61 11.08 -6.74 -11.21
N LYS A 62 12.36 -6.62 -11.58
CA LYS A 62 13.20 -5.44 -11.34
C LYS A 62 14.40 -5.40 -12.26
N ILE A 63 14.85 -4.21 -12.64
CA ILE A 63 16.11 -3.88 -13.28
C ILE A 63 16.85 -2.94 -12.31
N ASN A 64 18.02 -3.34 -11.82
CA ASN A 64 18.78 -2.46 -10.93
C ASN A 64 19.58 -1.40 -11.71
N CYS A 65 20.24 -0.49 -11.00
CA CYS A 65 21.06 0.58 -11.58
C CYS A 65 22.23 0.09 -12.43
N ASN A 66 22.66 -1.16 -12.26
CA ASN A 66 23.73 -1.79 -13.02
C ASN A 66 23.18 -2.58 -14.23
N GLY A 67 21.89 -2.46 -14.52
CA GLY A 67 21.22 -3.18 -15.60
C GLY A 67 20.95 -4.66 -15.32
N LYS A 68 21.23 -5.16 -14.10
CA LYS A 68 20.92 -6.55 -13.74
C LYS A 68 19.41 -6.75 -13.64
N ILE A 69 18.94 -7.76 -14.37
CA ILE A 69 17.53 -8.12 -14.46
C ILE A 69 17.20 -9.20 -13.43
N TYR A 70 16.12 -8.98 -12.68
CA TYR A 70 15.52 -9.95 -11.77
C TYR A 70 14.26 -10.51 -12.42
N LEU A 71 14.22 -11.83 -12.54
CA LEU A 71 13.19 -12.57 -13.26
C LEU A 71 12.30 -13.34 -12.29
N GLU A 72 10.99 -13.30 -12.52
CA GLU A 72 9.99 -14.15 -11.87
C GLU A 72 9.27 -14.96 -12.97
N PRO A 73 9.49 -16.28 -13.05
CA PRO A 73 8.78 -17.11 -14.01
C PRO A 73 7.28 -17.17 -13.68
N GLU A 74 6.45 -17.40 -14.69
CA GLU A 74 5.05 -17.70 -14.46
C GLU A 74 4.90 -18.96 -13.61
N HIS A 75 4.01 -18.90 -12.61
CA HIS A 75 3.74 -20.03 -11.74
C HIS A 75 2.94 -21.09 -12.53
N PRO A 76 3.32 -22.38 -12.48
CA PRO A 76 2.72 -23.42 -13.33
C PRO A 76 1.23 -23.65 -13.07
N TYR A 77 0.75 -23.36 -11.85
CA TYR A 77 -0.64 -23.53 -11.44
C TYR A 77 -1.37 -22.22 -11.09
N TYR A 78 -0.74 -21.31 -10.34
CA TYR A 78 -1.42 -20.12 -9.82
C TYR A 78 -1.24 -18.89 -10.72
N LYS A 79 -2.30 -18.09 -10.85
CA LYS A 79 -2.23 -16.76 -11.46
C LYS A 79 -2.59 -15.69 -10.44
N GLN A 80 -1.81 -14.60 -10.44
CA GLN A 80 -2.10 -13.44 -9.60
C GLN A 80 -3.49 -12.86 -9.95
N GLY A 81 -4.27 -12.52 -8.93
CA GLY A 81 -5.64 -12.03 -9.06
C GLY A 81 -6.71 -13.13 -9.05
N ASN A 82 -6.36 -14.38 -9.35
CA ASN A 82 -7.32 -15.48 -9.39
C ASN A 82 -7.55 -16.12 -8.02
N LYS A 83 -8.67 -16.83 -7.87
CA LYS A 83 -9.03 -17.56 -6.64
C LYS A 83 -8.80 -19.06 -6.82
N TYR A 84 -8.25 -19.69 -5.80
CA TYR A 84 -7.95 -21.12 -5.76
C TYR A 84 -8.30 -21.70 -4.38
N GLU A 85 -8.41 -23.02 -4.31
CA GLU A 85 -8.62 -23.74 -3.06
C GLU A 85 -7.28 -24.11 -2.43
N PHE A 86 -7.17 -23.92 -1.12
CA PHE A 86 -6.02 -24.29 -0.31
C PHE A 86 -6.48 -25.17 0.85
N PHE A 87 -5.69 -26.17 1.22
CA PHE A 87 -6.07 -27.11 2.28
C PHE A 87 -5.68 -26.53 3.63
N PHE A 88 -6.65 -26.33 4.50
CA PHE A 88 -6.42 -25.88 5.86
C PHE A 88 -5.77 -26.98 6.70
N GLN A 89 -4.70 -26.64 7.41
CA GLN A 89 -4.00 -27.58 8.27
C GLN A 89 -4.32 -27.30 9.74
N LYS A 90 -4.03 -26.09 10.21
CA LYS A 90 -4.28 -25.66 11.60
C LYS A 90 -4.09 -24.16 11.73
N THR A 91 -4.50 -23.61 12.88
CA THR A 91 -4.07 -22.26 13.30
C THR A 91 -2.91 -22.33 14.29
N LYS A 92 -2.07 -21.28 14.33
CA LYS A 92 -1.08 -21.06 15.37
C LYS A 92 -1.10 -19.59 15.81
N LYS A 93 -0.75 -19.32 17.07
CA LYS A 93 -0.53 -17.96 17.57
C LYS A 93 0.96 -17.64 17.44
N ILE A 94 1.29 -16.53 16.79
CA ILE A 94 2.66 -16.01 16.66
C ILE A 94 2.76 -14.63 17.31
N LEU A 95 3.97 -14.22 17.66
CA LEU A 95 4.25 -12.82 18.00
C LEU A 95 4.64 -12.10 16.71
N ASN A 96 3.93 -11.03 16.38
CA ASN A 96 4.30 -10.20 15.24
C ASN A 96 5.52 -9.32 15.58
N SER A 97 6.04 -8.58 14.60
CA SER A 97 7.19 -7.69 14.78
C SER A 97 6.96 -6.55 15.78
N ALA A 98 5.71 -6.32 16.21
CA ALA A 98 5.34 -5.34 17.23
C ALA A 98 5.18 -5.97 18.63
N GLY A 99 5.45 -7.27 18.79
CA GLY A 99 5.33 -7.99 20.06
C GLY A 99 3.89 -8.38 20.42
N GLU A 100 2.95 -8.31 19.48
CA GLU A 100 1.54 -8.61 19.72
C GLU A 100 1.21 -10.03 19.24
N LYS A 101 0.32 -10.72 19.97
CA LYS A 101 -0.16 -12.05 19.58
C LYS A 101 -1.07 -11.94 18.36
N GLU A 102 -0.70 -12.61 17.28
CA GLU A 102 -1.46 -12.71 16.03
C GLU A 102 -1.80 -14.18 15.76
N LYS A 103 -3.03 -14.46 15.34
CA LYS A 103 -3.48 -15.79 14.93
C LYS A 103 -3.26 -15.93 13.43
N ILE A 104 -2.56 -16.97 13.02
CA ILE A 104 -2.34 -17.27 11.60
C ILE A 104 -2.82 -18.68 11.26
N ALA A 105 -3.31 -18.85 10.05
CA ALA A 105 -3.64 -20.14 9.48
C ALA A 105 -2.44 -20.70 8.71
N LEU A 106 -2.20 -21.99 8.91
CA LEU A 106 -1.31 -22.80 8.09
C LEU A 106 -2.16 -23.53 7.06
N LEU A 107 -1.84 -23.30 5.80
CA LEU A 107 -2.48 -23.89 4.64
C LEU A 107 -1.45 -24.69 3.83
N THR A 108 -1.90 -25.62 3.01
CA THR A 108 -1.08 -26.29 1.99
C THR A 108 -1.67 -26.11 0.61
N ASP A 109 -0.78 -25.94 -0.35
CA ASP A 109 -1.10 -25.75 -1.77
C ASP A 109 -1.06 -27.09 -2.53
N VAL A 110 -1.39 -27.10 -3.82
CA VAL A 110 -1.37 -28.32 -4.67
C VAL A 110 0.01 -28.97 -4.81
N PHE A 111 1.09 -28.27 -4.45
CA PHE A 111 2.47 -28.75 -4.45
C PHE A 111 2.96 -29.09 -3.03
N ASN A 112 2.06 -29.17 -2.05
CA ASN A 112 2.36 -29.37 -0.62
C ASN A 112 3.32 -28.29 -0.04
N ASN A 113 3.34 -27.09 -0.62
CA ASN A 113 3.98 -25.94 -0.01
C ASN A 113 3.16 -25.47 1.19
N LYS A 114 3.85 -25.16 2.30
CA LYS A 114 3.22 -24.51 3.45
C LYS A 114 3.02 -23.03 3.16
N ILE A 115 1.81 -22.54 3.40
CA ILE A 115 1.45 -21.14 3.27
C ILE A 115 0.96 -20.65 4.63
N GLU A 116 1.47 -19.49 5.06
CA GLU A 116 1.03 -18.83 6.28
C GLU A 116 0.26 -17.58 5.91
N MET A 117 -0.91 -17.38 6.52
CA MET A 117 -1.68 -16.15 6.34
C MET A 117 -2.37 -15.71 7.65
N PRO A 118 -2.57 -14.39 7.85
CA PRO A 118 -3.38 -13.88 8.96
C PRO A 118 -4.77 -14.53 8.96
N PHE A 119 -5.25 -14.94 10.13
CA PHE A 119 -6.53 -15.61 10.28
C PHE A 119 -7.38 -14.92 11.34
N GLU A 120 -8.40 -14.20 10.89
CA GLU A 120 -9.34 -13.50 11.76
C GLU A 120 -10.31 -14.48 12.44
N ASP A 121 -10.74 -14.19 13.66
CA ASP A 121 -11.68 -15.03 14.43
C ASP A 121 -13.10 -15.09 13.84
N GLN A 122 -13.38 -14.30 12.79
CA GLN A 122 -14.66 -14.30 12.08
C GLN A 122 -14.80 -15.46 11.08
N HIS A 123 -13.71 -16.18 10.80
CA HIS A 123 -13.76 -17.40 10.02
C HIS A 123 -14.22 -18.54 10.94
N HIS A 124 -15.34 -19.18 10.60
CA HIS A 124 -15.87 -20.38 11.26
C HIS A 124 -14.75 -21.40 11.57
N GLU A 125 -14.95 -22.26 12.57
CA GLU A 125 -13.99 -23.28 12.99
C GLU A 125 -13.66 -24.26 11.85
N LEU A 126 -12.70 -23.87 10.99
CA LEU A 126 -12.20 -24.73 9.92
C LEU A 126 -11.55 -25.96 10.54
N LYS A 127 -11.91 -27.14 10.03
CA LYS A 127 -11.29 -28.41 10.42
C LYS A 127 -10.09 -28.71 9.53
N PRO A 128 -9.01 -29.33 10.07
CA PRO A 128 -7.90 -29.80 9.25
C PRO A 128 -8.39 -30.65 8.06
N GLY A 129 -7.87 -30.36 6.86
CA GLY A 129 -8.27 -30.98 5.60
C GLY A 129 -9.35 -30.22 4.82
N GLU A 130 -10.09 -29.30 5.45
CA GLU A 130 -11.06 -28.47 4.74
C GLU A 130 -10.40 -27.53 3.75
N LYS A 131 -11.12 -27.21 2.67
CA LYS A 131 -10.63 -26.32 1.62
C LYS A 131 -11.08 -24.89 1.87
N LEU A 132 -10.13 -23.97 1.74
CA LEU A 132 -10.36 -22.54 1.85
C LEU A 132 -10.12 -21.87 0.49
N LYS A 133 -11.12 -21.15 -0.01
CA LYS A 133 -11.01 -20.41 -1.27
C LYS A 133 -10.31 -19.08 -1.02
N CYS A 134 -9.09 -18.93 -1.54
CA CYS A 134 -8.28 -17.73 -1.37
C CYS A 134 -7.90 -17.12 -2.72
N LYS A 135 -7.81 -15.79 -2.77
CA LYS A 135 -7.28 -15.04 -3.91
C LYS A 135 -5.75 -14.99 -3.83
N VAL A 136 -5.07 -15.32 -4.92
CA VAL A 136 -3.61 -15.17 -5.04
C VAL A 136 -3.31 -13.70 -5.26
N LYS A 137 -2.78 -13.03 -4.23
CA LYS A 137 -2.45 -11.60 -4.26
C LYS A 137 -1.15 -11.32 -4.97
N LYS A 138 -0.14 -12.16 -4.71
CA LYS A 138 1.21 -11.98 -5.26
C LYS A 138 1.92 -13.33 -5.34
N ILE A 139 2.81 -13.45 -6.31
CA ILE A 139 3.79 -14.54 -6.39
C ILE A 139 5.17 -13.91 -6.40
N LYS A 140 6.05 -14.38 -5.51
CA LYS A 140 7.43 -13.90 -5.40
C LYS A 140 8.36 -15.03 -5.04
N LYS A 141 9.37 -15.26 -5.87
CA LYS A 141 10.32 -16.38 -5.78
C LYS A 141 9.61 -17.72 -5.64
N GLY A 142 8.56 -17.92 -6.44
CA GLY A 142 7.71 -19.11 -6.40
C GLY A 142 6.83 -19.25 -5.15
N ILE A 143 6.95 -18.36 -4.16
CA ILE A 143 6.09 -18.33 -2.97
C ILE A 143 4.83 -17.53 -3.29
N ILE A 144 3.68 -18.13 -3.01
CA ILE A 144 2.38 -17.49 -3.19
C ILE A 144 1.91 -16.80 -1.90
N PHE A 145 1.39 -15.59 -2.08
CA PHE A 145 0.78 -14.78 -1.03
C PHE A 145 -0.71 -14.69 -1.33
N ILE A 146 -1.54 -15.06 -0.37
CA ILE A 146 -2.98 -15.25 -0.57
C ILE A 146 -3.81 -14.49 0.46
N SER A 147 -5.10 -14.28 0.15
CA SER A 147 -6.08 -13.73 1.09
C SER A 147 -7.43 -14.44 0.95
N VAL A 148 -8.17 -14.57 2.05
CA VAL A 148 -9.53 -15.13 2.05
C VAL A 148 -10.55 -14.09 1.57
N THR A 149 -10.29 -12.81 1.81
CA THR A 149 -11.18 -11.73 1.40
C THR A 149 -10.73 -11.12 0.06
N ASP A 150 -11.70 -10.67 -0.74
CA ASP A 150 -11.43 -9.83 -1.91
C ASP A 150 -10.97 -8.42 -1.54
N LYS A 151 -10.97 -8.08 -0.23
CA LYS A 151 -10.60 -6.76 0.30
C LYS A 151 -9.26 -6.32 -0.26
N ASP A 152 -9.17 -5.02 -0.53
CA ASP A 152 -8.14 -4.39 -1.35
C ASP A 152 -6.73 -4.78 -0.92
N ASP A 153 -5.83 -4.90 -1.90
CA ASP A 153 -4.43 -5.26 -1.68
C ASP A 153 -3.62 -4.03 -1.27
N TYR A 154 -3.11 -4.01 -0.03
CA TYR A 154 -2.26 -2.94 0.51
C TYR A 154 -0.77 -3.26 0.29
N SER A 155 -0.42 -4.24 -0.56
CA SER A 155 0.95 -4.58 -0.93
C SER A 155 1.46 -3.69 -2.08
N GLY A 156 1.82 -2.45 -1.75
CA GLY A 156 2.32 -1.47 -2.72
C GLY A 156 1.51 -0.19 -2.70
N LEU A 157 1.30 0.36 -1.51
CA LEU A 157 0.55 1.60 -1.35
C LEU A 157 1.25 2.71 -2.15
N LYS A 158 0.50 3.38 -3.02
CA LYS A 158 0.98 4.50 -3.82
C LYS A 158 0.65 5.81 -3.13
N ILE A 159 1.59 6.75 -3.22
CA ILE A 159 1.37 8.11 -2.73
C ILE A 159 0.16 8.71 -3.46
N ASN A 160 -0.68 9.42 -2.71
CA ASN A 160 -1.95 10.03 -3.10
C ASN A 160 -3.11 9.08 -3.41
N GLU A 161 -2.92 7.76 -3.36
CA GLU A 161 -4.03 6.81 -3.43
C GLU A 161 -4.77 6.68 -2.08
N ARG A 162 -6.02 6.24 -2.15
CA ARG A 162 -6.96 6.15 -1.04
C ARG A 162 -7.18 4.71 -0.65
N TYR A 163 -7.24 4.47 0.65
CA TYR A 163 -7.37 3.15 1.21
C TYR A 163 -8.22 3.15 2.49
N SER A 164 -9.02 2.12 2.70
CA SER A 164 -9.86 1.91 3.88
C SER A 164 -9.10 1.30 5.06
N TYR A 165 -9.35 1.77 6.28
CA TYR A 165 -8.74 1.23 7.49
C TYR A 165 -9.78 1.10 8.58
N LYS A 166 -9.71 0.03 9.38
CA LYS A 166 -10.52 -0.09 10.60
C LYS A 166 -9.83 0.64 11.74
N ILE A 167 -10.55 1.51 12.44
CA ILE A 167 -10.05 2.13 13.67
C ILE A 167 -10.13 1.06 14.75
N SER A 168 -8.98 0.61 15.25
CA SER A 168 -8.93 -0.45 16.25
C SER A 168 -9.19 0.07 17.66
N HIS A 169 -8.43 1.09 18.06
CA HIS A 169 -8.51 1.70 19.39
C HIS A 169 -7.77 3.04 19.38
N THR A 170 -7.87 3.79 20.48
CA THR A 170 -7.01 4.94 20.76
C THR A 170 -5.91 4.56 21.73
N LYS A 171 -4.69 5.07 21.51
CA LYS A 171 -3.55 4.81 22.39
C LYS A 171 -2.71 6.07 22.61
N THR A 172 -2.37 6.32 23.87
CA THR A 172 -1.40 7.35 24.27
C THR A 172 0.01 6.73 24.27
N TYR A 173 0.97 7.39 23.63
CA TYR A 173 2.37 6.92 23.56
C TYR A 173 3.29 7.84 24.36
N ALA A 174 4.51 7.35 24.66
CA ALA A 174 5.57 8.13 25.30
C ALA A 174 5.74 9.49 24.60
N GLY A 175 5.54 10.58 25.35
CA GLY A 175 5.38 11.95 24.82
C GLY A 175 3.96 12.54 24.92
N LYS A 176 3.02 11.88 25.61
CA LYS A 176 1.67 12.39 25.94
C LYS A 176 0.80 12.75 24.72
N TYR A 177 0.98 12.08 23.58
CA TYR A 177 0.14 12.29 22.41
C TYR A 177 -0.79 11.11 22.20
N ASP A 178 -2.07 11.41 21.94
CA ASP A 178 -3.08 10.44 21.58
C ASP A 178 -3.09 10.16 20.09
N TYR A 179 -3.25 8.88 19.74
CA TYR A 179 -3.36 8.43 18.37
C TYR A 179 -4.56 7.52 18.20
N PHE A 180 -5.20 7.62 17.03
CA PHE A 180 -6.02 6.53 16.52
C PHE A 180 -5.09 5.47 15.92
N VAL A 181 -5.27 4.22 16.34
CA VAL A 181 -4.59 3.06 15.75
C VAL A 181 -5.48 2.48 14.68
N LEU A 182 -4.99 2.52 13.44
CA LEU A 182 -5.69 2.05 12.25
C LEU A 182 -5.14 0.68 11.84
N ILE A 183 -5.99 -0.21 11.38
CA ILE A 183 -5.63 -1.54 10.89
C ILE A 183 -6.08 -1.67 9.44
N ASP A 184 -5.16 -2.00 8.55
CA ASP A 184 -5.51 -2.33 7.15
C ASP A 184 -6.09 -3.75 7.04
N PRO A 185 -6.71 -4.12 5.90
CA PRO A 185 -7.24 -5.48 5.69
C PRO A 185 -6.20 -6.61 5.79
N ASN A 186 -4.90 -6.30 5.78
CA ASN A 186 -3.83 -7.26 5.98
C ASN A 186 -3.34 -7.30 7.44
N GLY A 187 -4.07 -6.69 8.38
CA GLY A 187 -3.72 -6.65 9.80
C GLY A 187 -2.61 -5.66 10.16
N ARG A 188 -2.06 -4.89 9.21
CA ARG A 188 -0.95 -3.97 9.49
C ARG A 188 -1.47 -2.74 10.22
N LYS A 189 -0.71 -2.31 11.22
CA LYS A 189 -1.06 -1.17 12.07
C LYS A 189 -0.45 0.13 11.58
N TYR A 190 -1.26 1.18 11.61
CA TYR A 190 -0.88 2.56 11.32
C TYR A 190 -1.37 3.45 12.46
N LYS A 191 -0.84 4.68 12.52
CA LYS A 191 -1.25 5.63 13.54
C LYS A 191 -1.44 7.02 12.95
N ILE A 192 -2.51 7.67 13.36
CA ILE A 192 -2.78 9.08 13.05
C ILE A 192 -3.01 9.83 14.37
N ARG A 193 -2.49 11.05 14.48
CA ARG A 193 -2.60 11.84 15.73
C ARG A 193 -4.03 12.32 15.94
N LYS A 194 -4.61 11.99 17.09
CA LYS A 194 -6.02 12.27 17.41
C LYS A 194 -6.36 13.77 17.34
N LYS A 195 -5.52 14.63 17.93
CA LYS A 195 -5.70 16.09 17.98
C LYS A 195 -5.98 16.80 16.65
N PHE A 196 -5.57 16.20 15.52
CA PHE A 196 -5.79 16.81 14.20
C PHE A 196 -7.18 16.51 13.64
N TYR A 197 -7.80 15.43 14.10
CA TYR A 197 -8.99 14.80 13.56
C TYR A 197 -10.11 14.65 14.59
N ASP A 198 -10.05 15.34 15.74
CA ASP A 198 -11.08 15.22 16.79
C ASP A 198 -12.49 15.52 16.28
N LYS A 199 -12.61 16.41 15.30
CA LYS A 199 -13.90 16.77 14.70
C LYS A 199 -14.44 15.70 13.73
N TYR A 200 -13.58 14.80 13.22
CA TYR A 200 -13.92 13.84 12.15
C TYR A 200 -14.80 12.67 12.65
N ASN A 201 -15.23 12.68 13.92
CA ASN A 201 -16.05 11.62 14.53
C ASN A 201 -15.45 10.22 14.33
N LEU A 202 -14.12 10.13 14.43
CA LEU A 202 -13.38 8.87 14.33
C LEU A 202 -13.51 8.10 15.65
N GLU A 203 -14.05 6.88 15.58
CA GLU A 203 -14.30 6.03 16.76
C GLU A 203 -13.78 4.60 16.53
N PRO A 204 -13.30 3.91 17.58
CA PRO A 204 -12.98 2.49 17.50
C PRO A 204 -14.14 1.66 16.92
N GLY A 205 -13.81 0.70 16.06
CA GLY A 205 -14.77 -0.14 15.34
C GLY A 205 -15.16 0.40 13.97
N LYS A 206 -15.15 1.71 13.75
CA LYS A 206 -15.51 2.33 12.46
C LYS A 206 -14.41 2.15 11.41
N THR A 207 -14.80 2.18 10.13
CA THR A 207 -13.87 2.23 9.00
C THR A 207 -13.67 3.70 8.58
N VAL A 208 -12.43 4.06 8.27
CA VAL A 208 -12.03 5.37 7.76
C VAL A 208 -11.25 5.19 6.46
N VAL A 209 -11.56 6.02 5.45
CA VAL A 209 -10.78 6.09 4.21
C VAL A 209 -9.67 7.11 4.40
N CYS A 210 -8.43 6.71 4.18
CA CYS A 210 -7.26 7.58 4.27
C CYS A 210 -6.48 7.59 2.94
N ARG A 211 -5.96 8.77 2.59
CA ARG A 211 -4.98 8.95 1.52
C ARG A 211 -3.57 8.72 2.06
N LEU A 212 -2.72 8.00 1.32
CA LEU A 212 -1.30 7.88 1.66
C LEU A 212 -0.55 9.15 1.21
N ILE A 213 0.02 9.90 2.15
CA ILE A 213 0.71 11.16 1.86
C ILE A 213 2.21 10.94 1.62
N LYS A 214 2.80 10.02 2.37
CA LYS A 214 4.23 9.73 2.28
C LYS A 214 4.46 8.27 2.60
N ASP A 215 5.19 7.60 1.71
CA ASP A 215 5.71 6.25 1.94
C ASP A 215 7.15 6.34 2.49
N GLY A 216 7.39 5.72 3.64
CA GLY A 216 8.67 5.79 4.33
C GLY A 216 8.66 4.93 5.60
N LYS A 217 9.71 5.02 6.44
CA LYS A 217 9.80 4.26 7.71
C LYS A 217 8.54 4.43 8.58
N ARG A 218 7.90 5.59 8.50
CA ARG A 218 6.54 5.83 9.00
C ARG A 218 5.70 6.29 7.82
N LYS A 219 4.67 5.52 7.47
CA LYS A 219 3.68 5.94 6.48
C LYS A 219 2.81 7.05 7.07
N TYR A 220 2.60 8.12 6.30
CA TYR A 220 1.74 9.23 6.70
C TYR A 220 0.39 9.07 6.02
N LEU A 221 -0.65 8.88 6.83
CA LEU A 221 -2.03 8.74 6.36
C LEU A 221 -2.82 10.01 6.69
N GLU A 222 -3.62 10.46 5.74
CA GLU A 222 -4.55 11.57 5.90
C GLU A 222 -5.98 11.05 5.69
N PRO A 223 -6.83 10.99 6.73
CA PRO A 223 -8.25 10.70 6.58
C PRO A 223 -8.92 11.64 5.58
N MET A 224 -9.87 11.14 4.81
CA MET A 224 -10.72 11.99 3.99
C MET A 224 -11.46 12.98 4.87
N HIS A 225 -11.48 14.25 4.45
CA HIS A 225 -12.19 15.28 5.20
C HIS A 225 -13.69 15.03 5.05
N PRO A 226 -14.48 15.10 6.13
CA PRO A 226 -15.91 14.75 6.08
C PRO A 226 -16.75 15.70 5.22
N VAL A 227 -16.25 16.93 5.03
CA VAL A 227 -16.90 17.99 4.24
C VAL A 227 -16.20 18.30 2.91
N PHE A 228 -14.87 18.44 2.91
CA PHE A 228 -14.13 18.98 1.76
C PHE A 228 -13.49 17.88 0.92
N ILE A 229 -13.62 17.99 -0.40
CA ILE A 229 -13.00 17.10 -1.37
C ILE A 229 -11.92 17.89 -2.11
N ILE A 230 -10.71 17.32 -2.19
CA ILE A 230 -9.60 17.92 -2.94
C ILE A 230 -9.97 17.98 -4.42
N GLY A 231 -9.80 19.16 -5.02
CA GLY A 231 -10.16 19.46 -6.39
C GLY A 231 -11.51 20.18 -6.54
N GLU A 232 -12.36 20.17 -5.53
CA GLU A 232 -13.68 20.81 -5.56
C GLU A 232 -13.63 22.25 -5.07
N GLU A 233 -14.59 23.06 -5.52
CA GLU A 233 -14.73 24.46 -5.12
C GLU A 233 -15.81 24.65 -4.06
N TYR A 234 -15.54 25.52 -3.08
CA TYR A 234 -16.48 25.85 -2.02
C TYR A 234 -16.47 27.36 -1.75
N ASP A 235 -17.60 27.86 -1.27
CA ASP A 235 -17.70 29.24 -0.78
C ASP A 235 -17.21 29.31 0.68
N PHE A 236 -16.30 30.24 0.94
CA PHE A 236 -15.74 30.53 2.25
C PHE A 236 -16.08 31.94 2.69
N GLU A 237 -16.43 32.10 3.97
CA GLU A 237 -16.69 33.41 4.56
C GLU A 237 -15.37 34.02 5.07
N ILE A 238 -15.06 35.24 4.61
CA ILE A 238 -13.95 36.04 5.11
C ILE A 238 -14.36 36.65 6.44
N ILE A 239 -13.79 36.13 7.53
CA ILE A 239 -14.05 36.66 8.88
C ILE A 239 -13.30 37.99 9.06
N ARG A 240 -12.00 37.97 8.74
CA ARG A 240 -11.09 39.09 8.94
C ARG A 240 -9.85 38.96 8.05
N GLU A 241 -9.09 40.04 8.00
CA GLU A 241 -7.77 40.08 7.39
C GLU A 241 -6.70 39.98 8.49
N GLY A 242 -5.51 39.51 8.13
CA GLY A 242 -4.39 39.42 9.07
C GLY A 242 -3.06 39.24 8.37
N TYR A 243 -2.07 38.83 9.16
CA TYR A 243 -0.73 38.56 8.67
C TYR A 243 -0.25 37.19 9.17
N ARG A 244 0.49 36.48 8.32
CA ARG A 244 1.20 35.25 8.69
C ARG A 244 2.70 35.45 8.49
N ASN A 245 3.49 35.08 9.48
CA ASN A 245 4.93 34.99 9.34
C ASN A 245 5.27 33.80 8.43
N VAL A 246 5.93 34.06 7.30
CA VAL A 246 6.45 33.02 6.39
C VAL A 246 7.90 32.73 6.75
N TYR A 247 8.65 33.79 7.04
CA TYR A 247 10.00 33.77 7.60
C TYR A 247 10.05 34.69 8.83
N PRO A 248 11.12 34.64 9.65
CA PRO A 248 11.25 35.52 10.82
C PRO A 248 10.99 37.01 10.51
N ASP A 249 11.42 37.47 9.34
CA ASP A 249 11.35 38.87 8.93
C ASP A 249 10.31 39.13 7.81
N GLU A 250 9.60 38.10 7.36
CA GLU A 250 8.63 38.22 6.25
C GLU A 250 7.21 37.92 6.71
N LYS A 251 6.33 38.93 6.60
CA LYS A 251 4.90 38.82 6.87
C LYS A 251 4.12 38.92 5.58
N LYS A 252 3.27 37.93 5.31
CA LYS A 252 2.32 37.97 4.21
C LYS A 252 0.92 38.31 4.69
N ALA A 253 0.25 39.19 3.96
CA ALA A 253 -1.15 39.51 4.21
C ALA A 253 -2.04 38.30 3.82
N VAL A 254 -2.96 37.94 4.70
CA VAL A 254 -3.87 36.80 4.52
C VAL A 254 -5.31 37.19 4.79
N TYR A 255 -6.24 36.53 4.12
CA TYR A 255 -7.62 36.40 4.56
C TYR A 255 -7.74 35.23 5.53
N ILE A 256 -8.45 35.47 6.64
CA ILE A 256 -8.79 34.45 7.62
C ILE A 256 -10.24 34.06 7.37
N LEU A 257 -10.42 32.84 6.87
CA LEU A 257 -11.69 32.31 6.44
C LEU A 257 -12.30 31.39 7.50
N LYS A 258 -13.62 31.41 7.66
CA LYS A 258 -14.35 30.39 8.42
C LYS A 258 -14.84 29.34 7.45
N ASN A 259 -14.61 28.08 7.80
CA ASN A 259 -15.34 26.99 7.18
C ASN A 259 -16.50 26.53 8.08
N ASN A 260 -17.46 25.82 7.49
CA ASN A 260 -18.60 25.21 8.20
C ASN A 260 -18.16 24.16 9.25
N TYR A 261 -16.86 23.87 9.31
CA TYR A 261 -16.22 22.93 10.22
C TYR A 261 -15.51 23.62 11.41
N GLY A 262 -15.63 24.95 11.49
CA GLY A 262 -15.17 25.78 12.61
C GLY A 262 -13.65 25.79 12.80
N LYS A 263 -12.85 25.58 11.76
CA LYS A 263 -11.41 25.90 11.77
C LYS A 263 -11.15 27.11 10.88
N GLU A 264 -10.28 27.99 11.34
CA GLU A 264 -9.80 29.10 10.52
C GLU A 264 -8.88 28.58 9.42
N ILE A 265 -9.10 29.06 8.19
CA ILE A 265 -8.25 28.79 7.04
C ILE A 265 -7.56 30.10 6.66
N LEU A 266 -6.26 30.02 6.37
CA LEU A 266 -5.48 31.18 5.93
C LEU A 266 -5.30 31.09 4.41
N LEU A 267 -5.63 32.17 3.72
CA LEU A 267 -5.48 32.29 2.27
C LEU A 267 -4.69 33.57 1.96
N ASN A 268 -3.60 33.48 1.21
CA ASN A 268 -2.78 34.67 0.94
C ASN A 268 -3.53 35.62 0.02
N LYS A 269 -3.42 36.92 0.29
CA LYS A 269 -4.11 37.93 -0.54
C LYS A 269 -3.55 38.01 -1.95
N GLU A 270 -2.25 37.78 -2.11
CA GLU A 270 -1.56 37.81 -3.41
C GLU A 270 -2.07 36.74 -4.40
N ASP A 271 -2.63 35.65 -3.89
CA ASP A 271 -3.18 34.55 -4.69
C ASP A 271 -4.61 34.83 -5.18
N ILE A 272 -5.22 35.94 -4.74
CA ILE A 272 -6.63 36.26 -5.01
C ILE A 272 -6.77 37.58 -5.78
N SER A 273 -7.48 37.52 -6.90
CA SER A 273 -8.02 38.72 -7.54
C SER A 273 -9.16 39.31 -6.71
N PRO A 274 -9.16 40.61 -6.36
CA PRO A 274 -10.24 41.27 -5.62
C PRO A 274 -11.62 41.08 -6.24
N ALA A 275 -11.71 40.90 -7.57
CA ALA A 275 -12.95 40.64 -8.28
C ALA A 275 -13.63 39.31 -7.90
N LYS A 276 -12.90 38.36 -7.32
CA LYS A 276 -13.44 37.07 -6.84
C LYS A 276 -14.16 37.19 -5.50
N ILE A 277 -14.01 38.31 -4.78
CA ILE A 277 -14.63 38.52 -3.48
C ILE A 277 -16.01 39.18 -3.68
N LYS A 278 -17.07 38.49 -3.27
CA LYS A 278 -18.44 39.00 -3.32
C LYS A 278 -19.08 38.89 -1.94
N GLN A 279 -19.53 40.02 -1.39
CA GLN A 279 -20.22 40.06 -0.09
C GLN A 279 -19.45 39.34 1.05
N ARG A 280 -18.13 39.57 1.13
CA ARG A 280 -17.21 38.90 2.08
C ARG A 280 -17.16 37.37 1.94
N LYS A 281 -17.65 36.81 0.83
CA LYS A 281 -17.44 35.41 0.46
C LYS A 281 -16.43 35.33 -0.67
N ILE A 282 -15.70 34.23 -0.68
CA ILE A 282 -14.79 33.88 -1.75
C ILE A 282 -14.98 32.42 -2.11
N LYS A 283 -15.05 32.14 -3.42
CA LYS A 283 -15.06 30.78 -3.93
C LYS A 283 -13.62 30.34 -4.18
N CYS A 284 -13.21 29.25 -3.53
CA CYS A 284 -11.85 28.72 -3.62
C CYS A 284 -11.86 27.22 -3.89
N LYS A 285 -10.86 26.75 -4.61
CA LYS A 285 -10.65 25.33 -4.86
C LYS A 285 -9.84 24.72 -3.73
N VAL A 286 -10.24 23.55 -3.23
CA VAL A 286 -9.45 22.83 -2.22
C VAL A 286 -8.27 22.14 -2.89
N SER A 287 -7.07 22.66 -2.68
CA SER A 287 -5.85 22.14 -3.33
C SER A 287 -5.21 20.99 -2.58
N ASP A 288 -5.28 21.02 -1.25
CA ASP A 288 -4.79 19.92 -0.42
C ASP A 288 -5.47 19.87 0.95
N ILE A 289 -5.33 18.73 1.62
CA ILE A 289 -5.73 18.56 3.02
C ILE A 289 -4.58 17.85 3.76
N ARG A 290 -4.10 18.48 4.84
CA ARG A 290 -2.99 17.97 5.67
C ARG A 290 -3.31 18.18 7.15
N LYS A 291 -3.21 17.11 7.95
CA LYS A 291 -3.48 17.13 9.40
C LYS A 291 -4.86 17.75 9.70
N GLY A 292 -5.85 17.45 8.87
CA GLY A 292 -7.19 18.00 8.93
C GLY A 292 -7.28 19.53 8.78
N GLN A 293 -6.27 20.15 8.13
CA GLN A 293 -6.31 21.53 7.67
C GLN A 293 -6.52 21.54 6.16
N VAL A 294 -7.36 22.46 5.69
CA VAL A 294 -7.70 22.65 4.28
C VAL A 294 -6.79 23.73 3.70
N TYR A 295 -6.22 23.46 2.54
CA TYR A 295 -5.41 24.38 1.75
C TYR A 295 -6.18 24.73 0.49
N LEU A 296 -6.12 25.99 0.09
CA LEU A 296 -6.95 26.59 -0.95
C LEU A 296 -6.08 27.21 -2.04
N ASP A 297 -6.56 27.11 -3.27
CA ASP A 297 -6.09 27.83 -4.47
C ASP A 297 -7.19 28.78 -5.00
#